data_AF-A0A2A2EGY9-F1
#
_entry.id   AF-A0A2A2EGY9-F1
#
_cell.length_a   1.000
_cell.length_b   1.000
_cell.length_c   1.000
_cell.angle_alpha   90.00
_cell.angle_beta   90.00
_cell.angle_gamma   90.00
#
_symmetry.space_group_name_H-M   'P 1'
#
loop_
_entity.id
_entity.type
_entity.pdbx_description
1 polymer ?
#
loop_
_entity_poly.entity_id
_entity_poly.type
_entity_poly.pdbx_seq_one_letter_code
_entity_poly.pdbx_strand_id
1 'polypeptide(L)'
;MDDITQLRAACWRQRLRECLRERGLTQVEFVSALNRTYLTKFHQKDVSRWLNTGNQSANGTIGFPKYETMMLIADFFGVDVGYLTGETDETSFDLEKASSYTGLSSNALLAIREWIDSPGGSPDAELRDWRADTINRMFFSDLFNELAAKMLTLYEMSTICHTNPERFHNLMRSLAASSELPDDLTFQLIIGAFYGMANESFSALLKDAYPTPTEQQFEYSLDTQDISDTQDDDDAQETSDDDLWYGAL
;
A
#
# COMPACT_ATOMS: atom_id res chain seq x y z
N MET A 1 34.42 1.16 25.15
CA MET A 1 33.04 0.96 25.67
C MET A 1 32.06 2.03 25.14
N ASP A 2 32.52 3.07 24.41
CA ASP A 2 31.68 4.17 23.89
C ASP A 2 31.15 4.00 22.46
N ASP A 3 31.54 2.93 21.76
CA ASP A 3 31.27 2.80 20.32
C ASP A 3 29.77 2.68 20.01
N ILE A 4 29.03 1.92 20.83
CA ILE A 4 27.57 1.75 20.67
C ILE A 4 26.84 3.07 20.92
N THR A 5 27.19 3.80 21.98
CA THR A 5 26.55 5.09 22.29
C THR A 5 26.84 6.13 21.21
N GLN A 6 28.06 6.13 20.68
CA GLN A 6 28.48 7.04 19.62
C GLN A 6 27.83 6.71 18.27
N LEU A 7 27.70 5.42 17.93
CA LEU A 7 26.96 4.95 16.76
C LEU A 7 25.48 5.38 16.85
N ARG A 8 24.81 5.09 17.97
CA ARG A 8 23.41 5.49 18.19
C ARG A 8 23.22 7.00 18.11
N ALA A 9 24.17 7.78 18.63
CA ALA A 9 24.14 9.24 18.54
C ALA A 9 24.36 9.74 17.10
N ALA A 10 25.16 9.03 16.29
CA ALA A 10 25.30 9.31 14.87
C ALA A 10 24.00 9.02 14.10
N CYS A 11 23.39 7.84 14.31
CA CYS A 11 22.09 7.48 13.73
C CYS A 11 21.01 8.51 14.11
N TRP A 12 20.91 8.87 15.38
CA TRP A 12 19.99 9.90 15.87
C TRP A 12 20.13 11.23 15.15
N ARG A 13 21.36 11.75 15.05
CA ARG A 13 21.60 13.03 14.37
C ARG A 13 21.29 12.95 12.88
N GLN A 14 21.58 11.83 12.23
CA GLN A 14 21.30 11.64 10.81
C GLN A 14 19.80 11.57 10.56
N ARG A 15 19.10 10.62 11.20
CA ARG A 15 17.70 10.32 10.95
C ARG A 15 16.78 11.45 11.39
N LEU A 16 17.05 12.09 12.53
CA LEU A 16 16.29 13.28 12.93
C LEU A 16 16.41 14.42 11.89
N ARG A 17 17.60 14.62 11.29
CA ARG A 17 17.75 15.61 10.20
C ARG A 17 17.00 15.21 8.95
N GLU A 18 17.02 13.93 8.59
CA GLU A 18 16.27 13.39 7.46
C GLU A 18 14.76 13.62 7.66
N CYS A 19 14.21 13.30 8.84
CA CYS A 19 12.81 13.55 9.17
C CYS A 19 12.42 15.04 9.05
N LEU A 20 13.28 15.96 9.52
CA LEU A 20 13.04 17.40 9.36
C LEU A 20 13.04 17.79 7.87
N ARG A 21 14.02 17.30 7.10
CA ARG A 21 14.18 17.60 5.67
C ARG A 21 13.01 17.10 4.84
N GLU A 22 12.57 15.87 5.07
CA GLU A 22 11.44 15.25 4.34
C GLU A 22 10.14 15.99 4.56
N ARG A 23 9.93 16.54 5.77
CA ARG A 23 8.78 17.39 6.07
C ARG A 23 8.98 18.88 5.74
N GLY A 24 10.15 19.26 5.22
CA GLY A 24 10.47 20.65 4.91
C GLY A 24 10.49 21.59 6.13
N LEU A 25 10.79 21.06 7.33
CA LEU A 25 10.72 21.81 8.58
C LEU A 25 12.07 22.38 9.01
N THR A 26 12.11 23.66 9.34
CA THR A 26 13.21 24.26 10.10
C THR A 26 13.13 23.88 11.59
N GLN A 27 14.19 24.13 12.36
CA GLN A 27 14.19 23.88 13.81
C GLN A 27 13.10 24.67 14.56
N VAL A 28 12.81 25.90 14.10
CA VAL A 28 11.80 26.78 14.72
C VAL A 28 10.40 26.28 14.41
N GLU A 29 10.14 25.88 13.16
CA GLU A 29 8.85 25.33 12.75
C GLU A 29 8.60 23.99 13.43
N PHE A 30 9.61 23.12 13.48
CA PHE A 30 9.52 21.83 14.17
C PHE A 30 9.15 22.01 15.65
N VAL A 31 9.87 22.85 16.40
CA VAL A 31 9.55 23.02 17.84
C VAL A 31 8.19 23.65 18.06
N SER A 32 7.77 24.57 17.17
CA SER A 32 6.46 25.22 17.25
C SER A 32 5.34 24.21 16.99
N ALA A 33 5.49 23.37 15.97
CA ALA A 33 4.55 22.30 15.66
C ALA A 33 4.49 21.26 16.78
N LEU A 34 5.65 20.79 17.28
CA LEU A 34 5.74 19.81 18.36
C LEU A 34 5.08 20.31 19.66
N ASN A 35 5.34 21.57 20.03
CA ASN A 35 4.70 22.20 21.19
C ASN A 35 3.18 22.32 21.02
N ARG A 36 2.72 22.66 19.81
CA ARG A 36 1.29 22.75 19.51
C ARG A 36 0.59 21.39 19.60
N THR A 37 1.22 20.34 19.08
CA THR A 37 0.66 18.97 19.06
C THR A 37 0.57 18.37 20.46
N TYR A 38 1.63 18.48 21.25
CA TYR A 38 1.73 17.78 22.55
C TYR A 38 1.63 18.70 23.77
N LEU A 39 1.26 19.97 23.57
CA LEU A 39 1.14 20.99 24.63
C LEU A 39 2.42 21.14 25.48
N THR A 40 3.58 21.03 24.83
CA THR A 40 4.89 21.14 25.46
C THR A 40 5.46 22.57 25.38
N LYS A 41 6.60 22.81 26.06
CA LYS A 41 7.25 24.13 26.15
C LYS A 41 8.74 24.04 25.76
N PHE A 42 9.03 23.36 24.67
CA PHE A 42 10.38 23.30 24.10
C PHE A 42 10.73 24.57 23.33
N HIS A 43 12.02 24.81 23.17
CA HIS A 43 12.58 25.98 22.49
C HIS A 43 13.50 25.53 21.36
N GLN A 44 13.78 26.41 20.40
CA GLN A 44 14.67 26.07 19.28
C GLN A 44 16.07 25.63 19.73
N LYS A 45 16.57 26.13 20.87
CA LYS A 45 17.83 25.66 21.48
C LYS A 45 17.79 24.18 21.91
N ASP A 46 16.61 23.67 22.27
CA ASP A 46 16.43 22.27 22.65
C ASP A 46 16.54 21.39 21.41
N VAL A 47 15.88 21.78 20.31
CA VAL A 47 16.04 21.12 18.98
C VAL A 47 17.50 21.14 18.54
N SER A 48 18.17 22.28 18.66
CA SER A 48 19.59 22.38 18.33
C SER A 48 20.44 21.41 19.16
N ARG A 49 20.14 21.24 20.45
CA ARG A 49 20.80 20.22 21.29
C ARG A 49 20.50 18.81 20.80
N TRP A 50 19.25 18.48 20.49
CA TRP A 50 18.87 17.15 19.99
C TRP A 50 19.58 16.81 18.67
N LEU A 51 19.69 17.77 17.75
CA LEU A 51 20.41 17.59 16.47
C LEU A 51 21.93 17.50 16.62
N ASN A 52 22.45 17.70 17.83
CA ASN A 52 23.87 17.65 18.15
C ASN A 52 24.20 16.62 19.24
N THR A 53 23.29 15.69 19.55
CA THR A 53 23.54 14.57 20.48
C THR A 53 24.81 13.80 20.10
N GLY A 54 25.65 13.52 21.10
CA GLY A 54 26.96 12.87 20.95
C GLY A 54 28.12 13.82 20.58
N ASN A 55 27.84 15.08 20.20
CA ASN A 55 28.91 16.06 19.95
C ASN A 55 29.49 16.61 21.26
N GLN A 56 30.75 17.05 21.21
CA GLN A 56 31.38 17.76 22.33
C GLN A 56 30.86 19.20 22.45
N SER A 57 30.66 19.64 23.69
CA SER A 57 30.31 21.01 24.06
C SER A 57 31.21 21.48 25.20
N ALA A 58 31.16 22.78 25.54
CA ALA A 58 31.95 23.35 26.63
C ALA A 58 31.70 22.67 27.99
N ASN A 59 30.51 22.07 28.17
CA ASN A 59 30.10 21.39 29.40
C ASN A 59 30.16 19.85 29.30
N GLY A 60 30.87 19.31 28.29
CA GLY A 60 30.96 17.88 28.02
C GLY A 60 30.14 17.42 26.81
N THR A 61 29.93 16.11 26.70
CA THR A 61 29.21 15.51 25.56
C THR A 61 27.71 15.77 25.67
N ILE A 62 27.08 16.19 24.58
CA ILE A 62 25.64 16.42 24.54
C ILE A 62 24.93 15.07 24.62
N GLY A 63 24.16 14.86 25.69
CA GLY A 63 23.36 13.65 25.86
C GLY A 63 22.18 13.55 24.90
N PHE A 64 21.56 12.38 24.86
CA PHE A 64 20.25 12.22 24.26
C PHE A 64 19.21 13.09 25.00
N PRO A 65 18.14 13.53 24.32
CA PRO A 65 16.96 14.00 25.03
C PRO A 65 16.45 12.92 25.99
N LYS A 66 15.63 13.31 26.96
CA LYS A 66 14.96 12.35 27.82
C LYS A 66 14.11 11.39 26.98
N TYR A 67 13.97 10.15 27.42
CA TYR A 67 13.24 9.14 26.65
C TYR A 67 11.81 9.58 26.33
N GLU A 68 11.11 10.26 27.25
CA GLU A 68 9.78 10.80 26.98
C GLU A 68 9.80 11.82 25.85
N THR A 69 10.84 12.66 25.78
CA THR A 69 11.03 13.59 24.67
C THR A 69 11.35 12.85 23.37
N MET A 70 12.12 11.76 23.41
CA MET A 70 12.37 10.91 22.24
C MET A 70 11.06 10.31 21.71
N MET A 71 10.18 9.82 22.59
CA MET A 71 8.86 9.30 22.19
C MET A 71 8.01 10.36 21.49
N LEU A 72 7.93 11.58 22.04
CA LEU A 72 7.17 12.67 21.41
C LEU A 72 7.73 13.05 20.03
N ILE A 73 9.05 13.06 19.87
CA ILE A 73 9.70 13.32 18.59
C ILE A 73 9.38 12.20 17.60
N ALA A 74 9.49 10.95 18.03
CA ALA A 74 9.23 9.76 17.22
C ALA A 74 7.76 9.74 16.74
N ASP A 75 6.82 9.91 17.67
CA ASP A 75 5.38 10.00 17.40
C ASP A 75 5.05 11.17 16.45
N PHE A 76 5.65 12.35 16.66
CA PHE A 76 5.50 13.48 15.74
C PHE A 76 5.85 13.10 14.30
N PHE A 77 6.97 12.40 14.12
CA PHE A 77 7.46 12.01 12.80
C PHE A 77 6.80 10.73 12.26
N GLY A 78 6.01 10.01 13.07
CA GLY A 78 5.40 8.74 12.68
C GLY A 78 6.43 7.61 12.52
N VAL A 79 7.48 7.62 13.35
CA VAL A 79 8.56 6.61 13.36
C VAL A 79 8.75 6.06 14.77
N ASP A 80 9.43 4.93 14.89
CA ASP A 80 9.83 4.40 16.19
C ASP A 80 11.08 5.10 16.75
N VAL A 81 11.19 5.13 18.09
CA VAL A 81 12.44 5.58 18.75
C VAL A 81 13.63 4.72 18.30
N GLY A 82 13.38 3.42 18.09
CA GLY A 82 14.38 2.47 17.58
C GLY A 82 14.93 2.91 16.23
N TYR A 83 14.08 3.39 15.31
CA TYR A 83 14.53 3.99 14.05
C TYR A 83 15.43 5.19 14.32
N LEU A 84 14.99 6.16 15.13
CA LEU A 84 15.85 7.34 15.40
C LEU A 84 17.21 6.94 16.00
N THR A 85 17.27 5.92 16.85
CA THR A 85 18.54 5.51 17.49
C THR A 85 19.36 4.48 16.71
N GLY A 86 18.88 3.95 15.59
CA GLY A 86 19.59 2.91 14.83
C GLY A 86 19.43 1.49 15.38
N GLU A 87 18.36 1.21 16.12
CA GLU A 87 18.01 -0.16 16.55
C GLU A 87 17.27 -0.95 15.45
N THR A 88 16.62 -0.26 14.54
CA THR A 88 16.01 -0.79 13.31
C THR A 88 16.37 0.14 12.16
N ASP A 89 16.60 -0.38 10.95
CA ASP A 89 16.81 0.44 9.76
C ASP A 89 15.52 0.93 9.11
N GLU A 90 14.39 0.35 9.51
CA GLU A 90 13.08 0.72 9.02
C GLU A 90 12.39 1.71 9.96
N THR A 91 11.44 2.47 9.41
CA THR A 91 10.70 3.49 10.17
C THR A 91 9.93 2.93 11.36
N SER A 92 9.66 1.61 11.37
CA SER A 92 9.12 0.88 12.53
C SER A 92 9.62 -0.56 12.57
N PHE A 93 9.63 -1.16 13.77
CA PHE A 93 9.95 -2.58 13.94
C PHE A 93 8.95 -3.51 13.22
N ASP A 94 7.68 -3.08 13.09
CA ASP A 94 6.67 -3.83 12.35
C ASP A 94 6.99 -3.89 10.85
N LEU A 95 7.48 -2.79 10.28
CA LEU A 95 7.89 -2.75 8.87
C LEU A 95 9.13 -3.60 8.63
N GLU A 96 10.13 -3.55 9.52
CA GLU A 96 11.30 -4.44 9.46
C GLU A 96 10.88 -5.91 9.52
N LYS A 97 10.01 -6.25 10.47
CA LYS A 97 9.52 -7.62 10.63
C LYS A 97 8.72 -8.08 9.40
N ALA A 98 7.85 -7.23 8.84
CA ALA A 98 7.09 -7.53 7.64
C ALA A 98 7.99 -7.69 6.41
N SER A 99 8.99 -6.82 6.25
CA SER A 99 10.02 -6.87 5.20
C SER A 99 10.80 -8.18 5.28
N SER A 100 11.29 -8.53 6.48
CA SER A 100 12.00 -9.79 6.71
C SER A 100 11.12 -11.02 6.50
N TYR A 101 9.86 -10.98 6.93
CA TYR A 101 8.92 -12.11 6.80
C TYR A 101 8.50 -12.36 5.35
N THR A 102 8.28 -11.30 4.57
CA THR A 102 7.80 -11.41 3.17
C THR A 102 8.92 -11.46 2.14
N GLY A 103 10.12 -10.97 2.48
CA GLY A 103 11.22 -10.73 1.55
C GLY A 103 11.02 -9.52 0.63
N LEU A 104 9.93 -8.76 0.81
CA LEU A 104 9.65 -7.55 0.05
C LEU A 104 10.38 -6.36 0.66
N SER A 105 10.80 -5.40 -0.19
CA SER A 105 11.38 -4.15 0.31
C SER A 105 10.33 -3.31 1.02
N SER A 106 10.80 -2.49 1.95
CA SER A 106 9.95 -1.65 2.80
C SER A 106 9.16 -0.62 1.99
N ASN A 107 9.73 -0.13 0.88
CA ASN A 107 9.01 0.72 -0.07
C ASN A 107 7.82 0.00 -0.73
N ALA A 108 7.96 -1.27 -1.08
CA ALA A 108 6.86 -2.05 -1.66
C ALA A 108 5.75 -2.27 -0.63
N LEU A 109 6.10 -2.58 0.62
CA LEU A 109 5.13 -2.74 1.71
C LEU A 109 4.43 -1.44 2.06
N LEU A 110 5.15 -0.32 2.07
CA LEU A 110 4.55 1.01 2.28
C LEU A 110 3.60 1.38 1.15
N ALA A 111 3.92 1.06 -0.11
CA ALA A 111 3.02 1.31 -1.24
C ALA A 111 1.72 0.48 -1.14
N ILE A 112 1.81 -0.79 -0.73
CA ILE A 112 0.63 -1.63 -0.45
C ILE A 112 -0.20 -1.02 0.68
N ARG A 113 0.47 -0.65 1.79
CA ARG A 113 -0.19 -0.05 2.95
C ARG A 113 -0.86 1.27 2.62
N GLU A 114 -0.21 2.15 1.86
CA GLU A 114 -0.76 3.44 1.43
C GLU A 114 -2.04 3.24 0.64
N TRP A 115 -2.06 2.29 -0.29
CA TRP A 115 -3.26 1.97 -1.06
C TRP A 115 -4.36 1.39 -0.17
N ILE A 116 -4.06 0.54 0.81
CA ILE A 116 -5.05 -0.01 1.75
C ILE A 116 -5.61 1.09 2.66
N ASP A 117 -4.76 1.86 3.32
CA ASP A 117 -5.15 2.78 4.38
C ASP A 117 -5.73 4.10 3.83
N SER A 118 -5.13 4.72 2.80
CA SER A 118 -5.55 6.06 2.35
C SER A 118 -4.89 6.49 1.01
N PRO A 119 -5.33 5.96 -0.15
CA PRO A 119 -4.81 6.39 -1.45
C PRO A 119 -5.13 7.87 -1.66
N GLY A 120 -4.10 8.72 -1.80
CA GLY A 120 -4.26 10.17 -2.00
C GLY A 120 -4.51 11.00 -0.74
N GLY A 121 -4.35 10.42 0.46
CA GLY A 121 -4.36 11.17 1.73
C GLY A 121 -5.73 11.48 2.33
N SER A 122 -6.83 10.98 1.75
CA SER A 122 -8.15 10.95 2.41
C SER A 122 -8.43 9.56 2.99
N PRO A 123 -8.35 9.37 4.32
CA PRO A 123 -8.66 8.08 4.93
C PRO A 123 -10.15 7.79 4.78
N ASP A 124 -10.46 6.85 3.90
CA ASP A 124 -11.79 6.26 3.79
C ASP A 124 -11.75 4.93 4.55
N ALA A 125 -12.04 5.02 5.84
CA ALA A 125 -12.04 3.88 6.75
C ALA A 125 -13.08 2.82 6.34
N GLU A 126 -14.15 3.21 5.65
CA GLU A 126 -15.19 2.29 5.18
C GLU A 126 -14.67 1.37 4.08
N LEU A 127 -13.78 1.87 3.22
CA LEU A 127 -13.20 1.08 2.12
C LEU A 127 -11.91 0.35 2.48
N ARG A 128 -11.31 0.60 3.65
CA ARG A 128 -10.04 -0.01 4.05
C ARG A 128 -10.08 -1.55 3.96
N ASP A 129 -11.13 -2.13 4.53
CA ASP A 129 -11.29 -3.59 4.57
C ASP A 129 -11.56 -4.16 3.17
N TRP A 130 -12.29 -3.44 2.32
CA TRP A 130 -12.53 -3.85 0.93
C TRP A 130 -11.24 -3.82 0.11
N ARG A 131 -10.39 -2.82 0.31
CA ARG A 131 -9.08 -2.75 -0.35
C ARG A 131 -8.19 -3.89 0.11
N ALA A 132 -8.08 -4.13 1.41
CA ALA A 132 -7.34 -5.28 1.92
C ALA A 132 -7.88 -6.61 1.35
N ASP A 133 -9.20 -6.80 1.34
CA ASP A 133 -9.85 -8.01 0.81
C ASP A 133 -9.62 -8.19 -0.69
N THR A 134 -9.57 -7.10 -1.46
CA THR A 134 -9.23 -7.13 -2.89
C THR A 134 -7.85 -7.77 -3.10
N ILE A 135 -6.80 -7.28 -2.42
CA ILE A 135 -5.46 -7.87 -2.54
C ILE A 135 -5.46 -9.33 -2.03
N ASN A 136 -6.13 -9.59 -0.90
CA ASN A 136 -6.19 -10.94 -0.33
C ASN A 136 -6.83 -11.94 -1.30
N ARG A 137 -7.96 -11.61 -1.93
CA ARG A 137 -8.60 -12.48 -2.94
C ARG A 137 -7.68 -12.78 -4.11
N MET A 138 -6.94 -11.79 -4.56
CA MET A 138 -5.99 -11.96 -5.66
C MET A 138 -4.85 -12.91 -5.27
N PHE A 139 -4.36 -12.86 -4.03
CA PHE A 139 -3.29 -13.76 -3.55
C PHE A 139 -3.78 -15.14 -3.10
N PHE A 140 -5.05 -15.27 -2.69
CA PHE A 140 -5.65 -16.54 -2.31
C PHE A 140 -6.24 -17.33 -3.48
N SER A 141 -6.38 -16.73 -4.66
CA SER A 141 -6.76 -17.46 -5.86
C SER A 141 -5.77 -18.58 -6.16
N ASP A 142 -6.30 -19.76 -6.51
CA ASP A 142 -5.50 -20.91 -6.92
C ASP A 142 -4.67 -20.63 -8.20
N LEU A 143 -5.07 -19.63 -8.98
CA LEU A 143 -4.40 -19.20 -10.21
C LEU A 143 -3.25 -18.21 -9.96
N PHE A 144 -3.06 -17.73 -8.73
CA PHE A 144 -2.00 -16.78 -8.41
C PHE A 144 -0.61 -17.36 -8.74
N ASN A 145 -0.37 -18.63 -8.42
CA ASN A 145 0.90 -19.30 -8.67
C ASN A 145 1.23 -19.38 -10.17
N GLU A 146 0.22 -19.54 -11.02
CA GLU A 146 0.41 -19.55 -12.47
C GLU A 146 0.87 -18.18 -12.98
N LEU A 147 0.18 -17.11 -12.57
CA LEU A 147 0.59 -15.75 -12.89
C LEU A 147 2.00 -15.45 -12.38
N ALA A 148 2.30 -15.81 -11.11
CA ALA A 148 3.60 -15.56 -10.50
C ALA A 148 4.75 -16.22 -11.29
N ALA A 149 4.54 -17.45 -11.79
CA ALA A 149 5.52 -18.12 -12.65
C ALA A 149 5.74 -17.38 -13.99
N LYS A 150 4.67 -16.85 -14.61
CA LYS A 150 4.80 -16.05 -15.84
C LYS A 150 5.48 -14.70 -15.58
N MET A 151 5.18 -14.05 -14.44
CA MET A 151 5.86 -12.82 -14.04
C MET A 151 7.35 -13.04 -13.77
N LEU A 152 7.73 -14.15 -13.13
CA LEU A 152 9.13 -14.51 -12.92
C LEU A 152 9.85 -14.69 -14.26
N THR A 153 9.21 -15.41 -15.19
CA THR A 153 9.70 -15.59 -16.56
C THR A 153 9.95 -14.23 -17.22
N LEU A 154 8.98 -13.31 -17.19
CA LEU A 154 9.14 -11.95 -17.72
C LEU A 154 10.30 -11.18 -17.06
N TYR A 155 10.41 -11.27 -15.74
CA TYR A 155 11.49 -10.62 -14.98
C TYR A 155 12.87 -11.15 -15.38
N GLU A 156 13.04 -12.46 -15.49
CA GLU A 156 14.29 -13.08 -15.92
C GLU A 156 14.68 -12.63 -17.34
N MET A 157 13.74 -12.65 -18.29
CA MET A 157 13.99 -12.20 -19.66
C MET A 157 14.40 -10.73 -19.72
N SER A 158 13.65 -9.87 -19.01
CA SER A 158 13.99 -8.45 -18.92
C SER A 158 15.37 -8.25 -18.29
N THR A 159 15.67 -8.96 -17.20
CA THR A 159 16.95 -8.83 -16.51
C THR A 159 18.12 -9.30 -17.38
N ILE A 160 18.00 -10.44 -18.07
CA ILE A 160 19.06 -10.96 -18.95
C ILE A 160 19.29 -10.02 -20.12
N CYS A 161 18.23 -9.44 -20.71
CA CYS A 161 18.35 -8.45 -21.78
C CYS A 161 19.25 -7.26 -21.39
N HIS A 162 19.15 -6.78 -20.15
CA HIS A 162 19.92 -5.63 -19.68
C HIS A 162 21.30 -5.99 -19.10
N THR A 163 21.41 -7.15 -18.44
CA THR A 163 22.63 -7.54 -17.72
C THR A 163 23.58 -8.42 -18.53
N ASN A 164 23.06 -9.17 -19.51
CA ASN A 164 23.83 -10.06 -20.37
C ASN A 164 23.20 -10.17 -21.78
N PRO A 165 23.36 -9.12 -22.60
CA PRO A 165 22.70 -9.03 -23.91
C PRO A 165 23.13 -10.13 -24.87
N GLU A 166 24.37 -10.63 -24.78
CA GLU A 166 24.85 -11.76 -25.60
C GLU A 166 24.11 -13.06 -25.27
N ARG A 167 23.88 -13.34 -23.98
CA ARG A 167 23.09 -14.49 -23.56
C ARG A 167 21.64 -14.36 -24.03
N PHE A 168 21.06 -13.17 -23.90
CA PHE A 168 19.71 -12.88 -24.40
C PHE A 168 19.62 -13.11 -25.91
N HIS A 169 20.56 -12.57 -26.68
CA HIS A 169 20.61 -12.68 -28.14
C HIS A 169 20.73 -14.14 -28.59
N ASN A 170 21.56 -14.93 -27.92
CA ASN A 170 21.70 -16.36 -28.22
C ASN A 170 20.43 -17.16 -27.87
N LEU A 171 19.77 -16.83 -26.75
CA LEU A 171 18.48 -17.44 -26.39
C LEU A 171 17.41 -17.13 -27.44
N MET A 172 17.28 -15.85 -27.81
CA MET A 172 16.32 -15.39 -28.82
C MET A 172 16.62 -15.97 -30.20
N ARG A 173 17.89 -16.04 -30.62
CA ARG A 173 18.29 -16.70 -31.86
C ARG A 173 17.98 -18.18 -31.83
N SER A 174 18.20 -18.87 -30.70
CA SER A 174 17.85 -20.29 -30.56
C SER A 174 16.35 -20.53 -30.67
N LEU A 175 15.53 -19.66 -30.09
CA LEU A 175 14.07 -19.71 -30.20
C LEU A 175 13.64 -19.42 -31.64
N ALA A 176 14.26 -18.42 -32.28
CA ALA A 176 13.95 -18.01 -33.64
C ALA A 176 14.42 -19.01 -34.71
N ALA A 177 15.51 -19.74 -34.48
CA ALA A 177 16.03 -20.75 -35.40
C ALA A 177 15.05 -21.92 -35.65
N SER A 178 14.01 -22.04 -34.83
CA SER A 178 12.90 -22.98 -35.04
C SER A 178 11.82 -22.48 -36.00
N SER A 179 11.93 -21.24 -36.49
CA SER A 179 10.95 -20.53 -37.32
C SER A 179 11.51 -20.32 -38.74
N GLU A 180 10.65 -20.44 -39.75
CA GLU A 180 10.97 -20.09 -41.15
C GLU A 180 10.73 -18.59 -41.44
N LEU A 181 10.29 -17.82 -40.44
CA LEU A 181 9.98 -16.40 -40.57
C LEU A 181 11.24 -15.53 -40.42
N PRO A 182 11.24 -14.29 -40.97
CA PRO A 182 12.27 -13.30 -40.71
C PRO A 182 12.56 -13.12 -39.22
N ASP A 183 13.84 -12.90 -38.88
CA ASP A 183 14.32 -12.81 -37.49
C ASP A 183 13.61 -11.71 -36.67
N ASP A 184 13.29 -10.58 -37.31
CA ASP A 184 12.60 -9.45 -36.71
C ASP A 184 11.13 -9.75 -36.38
N LEU A 185 10.43 -10.42 -37.29
CA LEU A 185 9.05 -10.86 -37.07
C LEU A 185 8.98 -11.95 -36.01
N THR A 186 9.90 -12.91 -36.04
CA THR A 186 9.99 -13.98 -35.04
C THR A 186 10.27 -13.40 -33.64
N PHE A 187 11.15 -12.40 -33.56
CA PHE A 187 11.41 -11.67 -32.32
C PHE A 187 10.15 -10.99 -31.76
N GLN A 188 9.40 -10.25 -32.59
CA GLN A 188 8.16 -9.59 -32.17
C GLN A 188 7.11 -10.59 -31.69
N LEU A 189 6.97 -11.73 -32.38
CA LEU A 189 6.03 -12.78 -31.99
C LEU A 189 6.41 -13.43 -30.65
N ILE A 190 7.70 -13.69 -30.40
CA ILE A 190 8.16 -14.26 -29.12
C ILE A 190 7.89 -13.29 -27.97
N ILE A 191 8.22 -12.00 -28.14
CA ILE A 191 7.94 -10.97 -27.12
C ILE A 191 6.43 -10.83 -26.89
N GLY A 192 5.64 -10.78 -27.98
CA GLY A 192 4.18 -10.74 -27.92
C GLY A 192 3.60 -11.95 -27.19
N ALA A 193 4.14 -13.14 -27.41
CA ALA A 193 3.72 -14.36 -26.73
C ALA A 193 4.02 -14.30 -25.22
N PHE A 194 5.18 -13.78 -24.81
CA PHE A 194 5.52 -13.66 -23.38
C PHE A 194 4.56 -12.73 -22.63
N TYR A 195 4.30 -11.54 -23.18
CA TYR A 195 3.33 -10.62 -22.58
C TYR A 195 1.89 -11.14 -22.70
N GLY A 196 1.56 -11.82 -23.81
CA GLY A 196 0.27 -12.46 -24.02
C GLY A 196 -0.04 -13.52 -22.96
N MET A 197 0.91 -14.42 -22.68
CA MET A 197 0.76 -15.45 -21.65
C MET A 197 0.52 -14.86 -20.26
N ALA A 198 1.27 -13.82 -19.89
CA ALA A 198 1.09 -13.15 -18.61
C ALA A 198 -0.27 -12.43 -18.54
N ASN A 199 -0.69 -11.78 -19.64
CA ASN A 199 -1.99 -11.10 -19.71
C ASN A 199 -3.17 -12.07 -19.62
N GLU A 200 -3.08 -13.22 -20.28
CA GLU A 200 -4.08 -14.28 -20.18
C GLU A 200 -4.16 -14.83 -18.76
N SER A 201 -3.01 -15.15 -18.14
CA SER A 201 -2.93 -15.63 -16.76
C SER A 201 -3.49 -14.60 -15.77
N PHE A 202 -3.20 -13.32 -15.98
CA PHE A 202 -3.74 -12.23 -15.17
C PHE A 202 -5.25 -12.09 -15.34
N SER A 203 -5.75 -12.19 -16.57
CA SER A 203 -7.18 -12.15 -16.84
C SER A 203 -7.92 -13.33 -16.21
N ALA A 204 -7.32 -14.53 -16.23
CA ALA A 204 -7.86 -15.71 -15.58
C ALA A 204 -7.89 -15.52 -14.04
N LEU A 205 -6.79 -15.02 -13.47
CA LEU A 205 -6.70 -14.67 -12.05
C LEU A 205 -7.80 -13.69 -11.63
N LEU A 206 -8.03 -12.63 -12.40
CA LEU A 206 -9.06 -11.64 -12.08
C LEU A 206 -10.47 -12.25 -12.10
N LYS A 207 -10.77 -13.11 -13.08
CA LYS A 207 -12.07 -13.78 -13.16
C LYS A 207 -12.31 -14.73 -11.98
N ASP A 208 -11.26 -15.38 -11.50
CA ASP A 208 -11.32 -16.27 -10.34
C ASP A 208 -11.43 -15.49 -9.02
N ALA A 209 -10.60 -14.47 -8.82
CA ALA A 209 -10.61 -13.63 -7.62
C ALA A 209 -11.90 -12.78 -7.51
N TYR A 210 -12.45 -12.36 -8.65
CA TYR A 210 -13.62 -11.49 -8.75
C TYR A 210 -14.64 -12.07 -9.75
N PRO A 211 -15.38 -13.13 -9.36
CA PRO A 211 -16.34 -13.75 -10.24
C PRO A 211 -17.46 -12.76 -10.58
N THR A 212 -17.70 -12.56 -11.87
CA THR A 212 -18.87 -11.81 -12.35
C THR A 212 -20.13 -12.68 -12.27
N PRO A 213 -21.32 -12.10 -12.06
CA PRO A 213 -22.56 -12.85 -12.08
C PRO A 213 -22.71 -13.66 -13.38
N THR A 214 -23.26 -14.86 -13.27
CA THR A 214 -23.65 -15.64 -14.46
C THR A 214 -24.88 -15.00 -15.12
N GLU A 215 -25.10 -15.28 -16.41
CA GLU A 215 -26.28 -14.81 -17.15
C GLU A 215 -27.59 -15.19 -16.41
N GLN A 216 -27.66 -16.40 -15.84
CA GLN A 216 -28.80 -16.85 -15.03
C GLN A 216 -28.98 -16.06 -13.72
N GLN A 217 -27.88 -15.68 -13.06
CA GLN A 217 -27.94 -14.85 -11.85
C GLN A 217 -28.36 -13.41 -12.19
N PHE A 218 -27.97 -12.93 -13.36
CA PHE A 218 -28.35 -11.62 -13.86
C PHE A 218 -29.84 -11.59 -14.26
N GLU A 219 -30.33 -12.59 -15.00
CA GLU A 219 -31.74 -12.73 -15.35
C GLU A 219 -32.63 -12.83 -14.11
N TYR A 220 -32.25 -13.66 -13.12
CA TYR A 220 -33.00 -13.75 -11.85
C TYR A 220 -33.06 -12.42 -11.09
N SER A 221 -31.99 -11.61 -11.16
CA SER A 221 -31.95 -10.29 -10.51
C SER A 221 -32.83 -9.24 -11.19
N LEU A 222 -33.11 -9.40 -12.49
CA LEU A 222 -34.06 -8.56 -13.24
C LEU A 222 -35.49 -8.96 -12.94
N ASP A 223 -35.78 -10.27 -12.93
CA ASP A 223 -37.12 -10.80 -12.65
C ASP A 223 -37.60 -10.48 -11.22
N THR A 224 -36.69 -10.36 -10.26
CA THR A 224 -37.05 -10.00 -8.87
C THR A 224 -37.30 -8.51 -8.67
N GLN A 225 -36.84 -7.62 -9.56
CA GLN A 225 -37.16 -6.19 -9.52
C GLN A 225 -38.56 -5.91 -10.10
N ASP A 226 -38.99 -6.64 -11.13
CA ASP A 226 -40.34 -6.50 -11.72
C ASP A 226 -41.47 -6.99 -10.78
N ILE A 227 -41.18 -7.93 -9.87
CA ILE A 227 -42.15 -8.44 -8.89
C ILE A 227 -42.35 -7.45 -7.72
N SER A 228 -41.35 -6.63 -7.38
CA SER A 228 -41.50 -5.63 -6.30
C SER A 228 -42.29 -4.39 -6.73
N ASP A 229 -42.34 -4.08 -8.03
CA ASP A 229 -43.08 -2.92 -8.56
C ASP A 229 -44.58 -3.23 -8.83
N THR A 230 -45.03 -4.47 -8.64
CA THR A 230 -46.41 -4.91 -8.93
C THR A 230 -47.25 -5.24 -7.70
N GLN A 231 -46.82 -4.91 -6.48
CA GLN A 231 -47.57 -5.19 -5.25
C GLN A 231 -48.15 -3.99 -4.49
N ASP A 232 -48.21 -2.79 -5.09
CA ASP A 232 -48.80 -1.60 -4.44
C ASP A 232 -50.14 -1.11 -5.02
N ASP A 233 -50.69 -1.75 -6.06
CA ASP A 233 -51.96 -1.34 -6.67
C ASP A 233 -52.92 -2.53 -6.82
N ASP A 234 -53.55 -2.98 -5.73
CA ASP A 234 -54.87 -3.63 -5.78
C ASP A 234 -55.39 -3.90 -4.35
N ASP A 235 -55.95 -2.87 -3.70
CA ASP A 235 -56.98 -3.05 -2.66
C ASP A 235 -57.73 -1.72 -2.41
N ALA A 236 -58.43 -1.22 -3.42
CA ALA A 236 -59.47 -0.21 -3.21
C ALA A 236 -60.47 -0.18 -4.36
N GLN A 237 -61.51 -1.02 -4.32
CA GLN A 237 -62.87 -0.62 -4.70
C GLN A 237 -63.90 -1.73 -4.47
N GLU A 238 -64.76 -1.52 -3.46
CA GLU A 238 -66.19 -1.81 -3.59
C GLU A 238 -66.96 -0.90 -2.62
N THR A 239 -67.35 0.27 -3.10
CA THR A 239 -68.43 1.07 -2.51
C THR A 239 -69.61 1.00 -3.46
N SER A 240 -70.60 0.17 -3.13
CA SER A 240 -71.95 0.28 -3.70
C SER A 240 -72.76 1.25 -2.83
N ASP A 241 -73.18 2.36 -3.43
CA ASP A 241 -74.27 3.18 -2.93
C ASP A 241 -75.54 2.35 -2.83
N ASP A 242 -76.20 2.38 -1.67
CA ASP A 242 -77.66 2.42 -1.57
C ASP A 242 -78.07 2.89 -0.16
N ASP A 243 -78.54 4.13 -0.13
CA ASP A 243 -79.81 4.57 0.48
C ASP A 243 -80.01 4.70 2.02
N LEU A 244 -80.62 5.87 2.33
CA LEU A 244 -81.57 6.17 3.42
C LEU A 244 -81.06 6.68 4.80
N TRP A 245 -81.02 8.01 4.89
CA TRP A 245 -81.77 8.90 5.80
C TRP A 245 -82.24 8.45 7.20
N TYR A 246 -82.16 9.44 8.13
CA TYR A 246 -82.62 9.56 9.53
C TYR A 246 -81.74 8.82 10.55
N GLY A 247 -81.17 9.45 11.57
CA GLY A 247 -81.63 10.58 12.36
C GLY A 247 -81.73 10.14 13.82
N ALA A 248 -81.37 11.06 14.72
CA ALA A 248 -81.62 11.07 16.16
C ALA A 248 -80.59 10.43 17.12
N LEU A 249 -80.10 11.35 17.97
CA LEU A 249 -79.61 11.25 19.35
C LEU A 249 -78.15 10.86 19.59
#